data_AF-A0AA97E9M6-F1
#
_entry.id   AF-A0AA97E9M6-F1
#
_cell.length_a   1.000
_cell.length_b   1.000
_cell.length_c   1.000
_cell.angle_alpha   90.00
_cell.angle_beta   90.00
_cell.angle_gamma   90.00
#
_symmetry.space_group_name_H-M   'P 1'
#
loop_
_entity.id
_entity.type
_entity.pdbx_description
1 polymer ?
#
loop_
_entity_poly.entity_id
_entity_poly.type
_entity_poly.pdbx_seq_one_letter_code
_entity_poly.pdbx_strand_id
1 'polypeptide(L)'
;MGNLPLTENDPIFIKPFTCPAGDQACEAQLGLLKDRFAPRLEQAELACSIKNGTLFFAPAEQGIDICCGYSATTLWDSNGDGNADYEDPVDMDVSVGTLPLLR
;
A
#
# COMPACT_ATOMS: atom_id res chain seq x y z
N MET A 1 -14.05 -10.13 -13.58
CA MET A 1 -12.80 -9.43 -13.23
C MET A 1 -12.11 -10.23 -12.14
N GLY A 2 -10.92 -10.75 -12.42
CA GLY A 2 -10.08 -11.44 -11.44
C GLY A 2 -8.72 -10.77 -11.41
N ASN A 3 -8.15 -10.62 -10.22
CA ASN A 3 -6.77 -10.14 -10.06
C ASN A 3 -5.87 -11.37 -10.03
N LEU A 4 -4.84 -11.42 -10.89
CA LEU A 4 -3.81 -12.45 -10.79
C LEU A 4 -2.97 -12.24 -9.52
N PRO A 5 -2.43 -13.33 -8.91
CA PRO A 5 -1.33 -13.22 -7.96
C PRO A 5 -0.10 -12.66 -8.67
N LEU A 6 0.74 -11.95 -7.91
CA LEU A 6 1.87 -11.21 -8.45
C LEU A 6 2.80 -12.09 -9.26
N THR A 7 3.28 -11.54 -10.37
CA THR A 7 4.29 -12.17 -11.20
C THR A 7 5.67 -11.74 -10.76
N GLU A 8 6.68 -12.54 -11.08
CA GLU A 8 8.10 -12.22 -10.84
C GLU A 8 8.59 -10.98 -11.62
N ASN A 9 7.79 -10.50 -12.58
CA ASN A 9 8.06 -9.32 -13.38
C ASN A 9 7.39 -8.05 -12.84
N ASP A 10 6.56 -8.16 -11.79
CA ASP A 10 5.88 -7.00 -11.23
C ASP A 10 6.91 -6.09 -10.55
N PRO A 11 6.92 -4.77 -10.87
CA PRO A 11 7.88 -3.86 -10.28
C PRO A 11 7.71 -3.82 -8.76
N ILE A 12 8.83 -3.79 -8.04
CA ILE A 12 8.79 -3.57 -6.60
C ILE A 12 8.21 -2.18 -6.38
N PHE A 13 7.00 -2.13 -5.83
CA PHE A 13 6.39 -0.87 -5.47
C PHE A 13 7.12 -0.32 -4.25
N ILE A 14 7.92 0.73 -4.39
CA ILE A 14 8.66 1.33 -3.27
C ILE A 14 8.17 2.76 -3.08
N LYS A 15 7.27 2.95 -2.11
CA LYS A 15 7.02 4.27 -1.53
C LYS A 15 7.72 4.36 -0.18
N PRO A 16 8.52 5.41 0.08
CA PRO A 16 9.19 5.54 1.36
C PRO A 16 8.18 5.64 2.49
N PHE A 17 8.49 5.01 3.62
CA PHE A 17 7.68 5.03 4.83
C PHE A 17 7.83 6.37 5.58
N THR A 18 7.39 7.43 4.91
CA THR A 18 7.55 8.85 5.25
C THR A 18 6.21 9.58 5.22
N CYS A 19 6.14 10.70 5.94
CA CYS A 19 4.99 11.59 5.89
C CYS A 19 4.89 12.31 4.53
N PRO A 20 3.68 12.78 4.14
CA PRO A 20 3.53 13.68 3.01
C PRO A 20 4.43 14.90 3.15
N ALA A 21 5.01 15.36 2.04
CA ALA A 21 5.91 16.50 2.05
C ALA A 21 5.21 17.74 2.64
N GLY A 22 5.78 18.30 3.72
CA GLY A 22 5.26 19.49 4.39
C GLY A 22 4.27 19.22 5.54
N ASP A 23 3.94 17.96 5.84
CA ASP A 23 3.12 17.61 7.00
C ASP A 23 3.97 17.52 8.28
N GLN A 24 4.26 18.68 8.86
CA GLN A 24 5.07 18.81 10.08
C GLN A 24 4.47 18.07 11.29
N ALA A 25 3.14 17.95 11.35
CA ALA A 25 2.47 17.25 12.45
C ALA A 25 2.72 15.74 12.36
N CYS A 26 2.64 15.19 11.14
CA CYS A 26 3.03 13.80 10.90
C CYS A 26 4.52 13.59 11.17
N GLU A 27 5.41 14.44 10.64
CA GLU A 27 6.86 14.30 10.81
C GLU A 27 7.28 14.32 12.29
N ALA A 28 6.69 15.21 13.09
CA ALA A 28 6.98 15.33 14.52
C ALA A 28 6.56 14.09 15.32
N GLN A 29 5.53 13.36 14.87
CA GLN A 29 4.97 12.21 15.57
C GLN A 29 5.40 10.88 14.98
N LEU A 30 5.96 10.87 13.77
CA LEU A 30 6.28 9.66 13.01
C LEU A 30 7.14 8.68 13.81
N GLY A 31 8.17 9.16 14.50
CA GLY A 31 9.02 8.32 15.35
C GLY A 31 8.23 7.68 16.50
N LEU A 32 7.43 8.48 17.22
CA LEU A 32 6.61 8.00 18.34
C LEU A 32 5.52 7.03 17.90
N LEU A 33 4.93 7.25 16.72
CA LEU A 33 3.93 6.36 16.13
C LEU A 33 4.55 5.02 15.72
N LYS A 34 5.75 5.06 15.12
CA LYS A 34 6.52 3.85 14.78
C LYS A 34 6.82 3.02 16.02
N ASP A 35 7.27 3.65 17.10
CA ASP A 35 7.59 2.93 18.34
C ASP A 35 6.33 2.41 19.05
N ARG A 36 5.28 3.23 19.16
CA ARG A 36 4.06 2.89 19.91
C ARG A 36 3.21 1.85 19.20
N PHE A 37 3.20 1.84 17.88
CA PHE A 37 2.38 0.94 17.06
C PHE A 37 3.21 -0.08 16.29
N ALA A 38 4.48 -0.31 16.68
CA ALA A 38 5.40 -1.24 16.02
C ALA A 38 4.77 -2.61 15.69
N PRO A 39 4.09 -3.32 16.60
CA PRO A 39 3.50 -4.63 16.27
C PRO A 39 2.41 -4.55 15.20
N ARG A 40 1.70 -3.42 15.12
CA ARG A 40 0.64 -3.18 14.14
C ARG A 40 1.22 -2.84 12.77
N LEU A 41 2.34 -2.10 12.76
CA LEU A 41 3.09 -1.79 11.56
C LEU A 41 3.76 -3.03 10.96
N GLU A 42 4.36 -3.89 11.79
CA GLU A 42 4.93 -5.17 11.35
C GLU A 42 3.87 -6.09 10.72
N GLN A 43 2.67 -6.17 11.32
CA GLN A 43 1.57 -6.94 10.73
C GLN A 43 1.11 -6.36 9.40
N ALA A 44 1.01 -5.04 9.30
CA ALA A 44 0.66 -4.36 8.05
C ALA A 44 1.75 -4.57 6.98
N GLU A 45 3.03 -4.57 7.38
CA GLU A 45 4.16 -4.76 6.49
C GLU A 45 4.15 -6.17 5.91
N LEU A 46 3.93 -7.17 6.75
CA LEU A 46 3.76 -8.56 6.32
C LEU A 46 2.55 -8.74 5.39
N ALA A 47 1.42 -8.11 5.71
CA ALA A 47 0.24 -8.16 4.85
C ALA A 47 0.49 -7.49 3.48
N CYS A 48 1.29 -6.43 3.46
CA CYS A 48 1.66 -5.71 2.25
C CYS A 48 2.72 -6.45 1.43
N SER A 49 3.67 -7.13 2.07
CA SER A 49 4.71 -7.91 1.39
C SER A 49 4.14 -9.14 0.67
N ILE A 50 3.04 -9.72 1.18
CA ILE A 50 2.28 -10.76 0.44
C ILE A 50 1.79 -10.23 -0.91
N LYS A 51 1.62 -8.91 -1.02
CA LYS A 51 1.22 -8.21 -2.24
C LYS A 51 2.42 -7.67 -3.06
N ASN A 52 3.66 -8.03 -2.73
CA ASN A 52 4.90 -7.36 -3.22
C ASN A 52 4.80 -5.83 -3.14
N GLY A 53 4.01 -5.33 -2.20
CA GLY A 53 3.77 -3.93 -2.00
C GLY A 53 4.70 -3.34 -0.95
N THR A 54 4.69 -2.01 -0.85
CA THR A 54 5.35 -1.29 0.23
C THR A 54 4.35 -0.44 0.99
N LEU A 55 4.50 -0.42 2.32
CA LEU A 55 3.72 0.47 3.15
C LEU A 55 4.17 1.92 3.01
N PHE A 56 3.21 2.83 3.09
CA PHE A 56 3.46 4.26 3.20
C PHE A 56 2.37 4.93 4.03
N PHE A 57 2.62 6.17 4.44
CA PHE A 57 1.65 6.95 5.21
C PHE A 57 0.90 7.93 4.32
N ALA A 58 -0.41 8.04 4.53
CA ALA A 58 -1.26 9.03 3.89
C ALA A 58 -1.98 9.88 4.96
N PRO A 59 -2.27 11.16 4.68
CA PRO A 59 -3.01 11.99 5.62
C PRO A 59 -4.47 11.55 5.67
N ALA A 60 -5.05 11.48 6.88
CA ALA A 60 -6.46 11.19 7.10
C ALA A 60 -7.09 12.24 8.03
N GLU A 61 -8.42 12.45 7.93
CA GLU A 61 -9.13 13.47 8.71
C GLU A 61 -8.94 13.34 10.23
N GLN A 62 -8.71 12.13 10.75
CA GLN A 62 -8.60 11.84 12.19
C GLN A 62 -7.26 11.22 12.58
N GLY A 63 -6.26 11.25 11.71
CA GLY A 63 -5.06 10.43 11.91
C GLY A 63 -4.10 10.41 10.75
N ILE A 64 -3.21 9.43 10.80
CA ILE A 64 -2.34 9.05 9.69
C ILE A 64 -2.81 7.68 9.23
N ASP A 65 -3.18 7.58 7.96
CA ASP A 65 -3.53 6.31 7.36
C ASP A 65 -2.27 5.53 6.99
N ILE A 66 -2.29 4.23 7.24
CA ILE A 66 -1.29 3.28 6.79
C ILE A 66 -1.85 2.68 5.50
N CYS A 67 -1.16 2.94 4.40
CA CYS A 67 -1.54 2.43 3.09
C CYS A 67 -0.54 1.38 2.64
N CYS A 68 -1.03 0.32 1.99
CA CYS A 68 -0.22 -0.60 1.23
C CYS A 68 -0.37 -0.26 -0.25
N GLY A 69 0.73 0.14 -0.89
CA GLY A 69 0.76 0.36 -2.32
C GLY A 69 1.43 -0.83 -3.03
N TYR A 70 0.83 -1.28 -4.13
CA TYR A 70 1.33 -2.41 -4.93
C TYR A 70 0.84 -2.30 -6.37
N SER A 71 1.57 -2.91 -7.31
CA SER A 71 1.10 -3.04 -8.69
C SER A 71 0.22 -4.30 -8.82
N ALA A 72 -0.83 -4.21 -9.62
CA ALA A 72 -1.74 -5.31 -9.94
C ALA A 72 -1.97 -5.35 -11.45
N THR A 73 -2.14 -6.52 -12.03
CA THR A 73 -2.44 -6.63 -13.47
C THR A 73 -3.93 -6.77 -13.69
N THR A 74 -4.49 -5.82 -14.45
CA THR A 74 -5.84 -5.95 -14.98
C THR A 74 -5.80 -6.81 -16.23
N LEU A 75 -6.70 -7.80 -16.29
CA LEU A 75 -6.83 -8.71 -17.43
C LEU A 75 -8.14 -8.45 -18.16
N TRP A 76 -8.05 -8.49 -19.48
CA TRP A 76 -9.21 -8.42 -20.35
C TRP A 76 -9.19 -9.56 -21.36
N ASP A 77 -10.25 -10.37 -21.34
CA ASP A 77 -10.55 -11.40 -22.34
C ASP A 77 -11.77 -10.89 -23.14
N SER A 78 -11.52 -10.42 -24.35
CA SER A 78 -12.54 -9.85 -25.23
C SER A 78 -13.33 -10.93 -25.96
N ASN A 79 -12.75 -12.11 -26.11
CA ASN A 79 -13.23 -13.16 -27.00
C ASN A 79 -13.84 -14.36 -26.23
N GLY A 80 -13.63 -14.42 -24.92
CA GLY A 80 -14.18 -15.41 -24.01
C GLY A 80 -13.51 -16.78 -24.09
N ASP A 81 -12.30 -16.88 -24.65
CA ASP A 81 -11.58 -18.14 -24.84
C ASP A 81 -10.83 -18.62 -23.59
N GLY A 82 -10.85 -17.82 -22.52
CA GLY A 82 -10.19 -18.13 -21.26
C GLY A 82 -8.71 -17.73 -21.22
N ASN A 83 -8.19 -17.06 -22.24
CA ASN A 83 -6.88 -16.41 -22.25
C ASN A 83 -7.05 -14.89 -22.22
N ALA A 84 -6.10 -14.18 -21.61
CA ALA A 84 -6.12 -12.72 -21.65
C ALA A 84 -5.67 -12.23 -23.03
N ASP A 85 -6.49 -11.38 -23.68
CA ASP A 85 -6.11 -10.65 -24.89
C ASP A 85 -5.26 -9.42 -24.54
N TYR A 86 -5.43 -8.88 -23.34
CA TYR A 86 -4.76 -7.68 -22.86
C TYR A 86 -4.44 -7.77 -21.37
N GLU A 87 -3.24 -7.32 -21.01
CA GLU A 87 -2.74 -7.22 -19.64
C GLU A 87 -2.21 -5.80 -19.41
N ASP A 88 -2.70 -5.12 -18.37
CA ASP A 88 -2.24 -3.77 -18.03
C ASP A 88 -1.92 -3.68 -16.53
N PRO A 89 -0.65 -3.40 -16.15
CA PRO A 89 -0.28 -3.16 -14.78
C PRO A 89 -0.83 -1.81 -14.30
N VAL A 90 -1.53 -1.84 -13.18
CA VAL A 90 -2.09 -0.67 -12.51
C VAL A 90 -1.54 -0.59 -11.09
N ASP A 91 -1.21 0.61 -10.64
CA ASP A 91 -0.81 0.85 -9.26
C ASP A 91 -2.05 1.04 -8.38
N MET A 92 -2.05 0.32 -7.26
CA MET A 92 -3.15 0.28 -6.30
C MET A 92 -2.64 0.73 -4.94
N ASP A 93 -3.31 1.70 -4.34
CA ASP A 93 -3.08 2.13 -2.96
C ASP A 93 -4.29 1.70 -2.11
N VAL A 94 -4.08 0.88 -1.08
CA VAL A 94 -5.16 0.38 -0.21
C VAL A 94 -4.88 0.72 1.24
N SER A 95 -5.85 1.34 1.91
CA SER A 95 -5.80 1.57 3.36
C SER A 95 -5.81 0.24 4.11
N VAL A 96 -4.81 0.02 4.97
CA VAL A 96 -4.71 -1.15 5.85
C VAL A 96 -4.93 -0.80 7.32
N GLY A 97 -5.14 0.48 7.63
CA GLY A 97 -5.62 0.96 8.91
C GLY A 97 -5.13 2.36 9.25
N THR A 98 -5.80 2.99 10.21
CA THR A 98 -5.50 4.38 10.61
C THR A 98 -4.88 4.43 12.01
N LEU A 99 -3.81 5.21 12.14
CA LEU A 99 -3.20 5.54 13.43
C LEU A 99 -3.73 6.90 13.92
N PRO A 100 -4.18 6.99 15.18
CA PRO A 100 -4.59 8.27 15.74
C PRO A 100 -3.36 9.17 15.93
N LEU A 101 -3.52 10.47 15.68
CA LEU A 101 -2.51 11.45 16.09
C LEU A 101 -2.37 11.43 17.62
N LEU A 102 -1.14 11.43 18.10
CA LEU A 102 -0.84 11.50 19.51
C LEU A 102 -1.00 12.96 19.95
N ARG A 103 -1.94 13.23 20.87
CA ARG A 103 -2.07 14.54 21.52
C ARG A 103 -1.10 14.69 22.67
#